data_AF-A0A9R0DIS2-F1
#
_entry.id   AF-A0A9R0DIS2-F1
#
_cell.length_a   1.000
_cell.length_b   1.000
_cell.length_c   1.000
_cell.angle_alpha   90.00
_cell.angle_beta   90.00
_cell.angle_gamma   90.00
#
_symmetry.space_group_name_H-M   'P 1'
#
loop_
_entity.id
_entity.type
_entity.pdbx_description
1 polymer ?
#
loop_
_entity_poly.entity_id
_entity_poly.type
_entity_poly.pdbx_seq_one_letter_code
_entity_poly.pdbx_strand_id
1 'polypeptide(L)'
;MLILYLVTILFDCLHAVYFDDYDHHPKARGAPSTDDIEFEPVMTLTKDKEKLLTMKNIDCDNFAEYARNCTNDAASVYNSVKKSPPMPGQVYDWCKAIRHLTNCAIDWNSDCKDVTDSHFNEESIRGHMHVVNNICNDEAFLSRYDELPGCIEGSAEAWEKCYAFFKAAVDEQKNTTHEWTHFETHFFMCCARAKFRRCTADALFDIPKVCPYEQAVTLQQFSAIVSEGDVFQNCDINVMYDKCPGGDPRPTGKSLSKLMNQQSHSTSLSSESRVGVILLIFYFVCGLIK
;
A
#
# COMPACT_ATOMS: atom_id res chain seq x y z
N MET A 1 27.44 -0.57 -38.03
CA MET A 1 27.88 -0.01 -36.73
C MET A 1 26.71 0.55 -35.92
N LEU A 2 25.88 1.45 -36.46
CA LEU A 2 24.70 1.98 -35.74
C LEU A 2 23.62 0.92 -35.41
N ILE A 3 23.39 -0.03 -36.32
CA ILE A 3 22.37 -1.09 -36.18
C ILE A 3 22.80 -2.14 -35.12
N LEU A 4 24.09 -2.46 -35.03
CA LEU A 4 24.64 -3.33 -33.99
C LEU A 4 24.58 -2.69 -32.60
N TYR A 5 24.63 -1.35 -32.52
CA TYR A 5 24.50 -0.59 -31.28
C TYR A 5 23.03 -0.54 -30.78
N LEU A 6 22.07 -0.47 -31.69
CA LEU A 6 20.65 -0.51 -31.35
C LEU A 6 20.20 -1.90 -30.90
N VAL A 7 20.75 -2.97 -31.50
CA VAL A 7 20.45 -4.34 -31.12
C VAL A 7 21.04 -4.70 -29.75
N THR A 8 22.21 -4.16 -29.38
CA THR A 8 22.81 -4.36 -28.05
C THR A 8 22.05 -3.61 -26.97
N ILE A 9 21.62 -2.36 -27.21
CA ILE A 9 20.78 -1.61 -26.27
C ILE A 9 19.40 -2.28 -26.07
N LEU A 10 18.81 -2.83 -27.14
CA LEU A 10 17.56 -3.59 -27.02
C LEU A 10 17.74 -4.91 -26.25
N PHE A 11 18.89 -5.59 -26.41
CA PHE A 11 19.21 -6.80 -25.65
C PHE A 11 19.50 -6.50 -24.18
N ASP A 12 20.18 -5.40 -23.86
CA ASP A 12 20.44 -4.96 -22.48
C ASP A 12 19.15 -4.51 -21.77
N CYS A 13 18.25 -3.83 -22.49
CA CYS A 13 16.92 -3.48 -21.97
C CYS A 13 16.03 -4.72 -21.78
N LEU A 14 16.14 -5.74 -22.63
CA LEU A 14 15.42 -7.01 -22.46
C LEU A 14 16.03 -7.84 -21.30
N HIS A 15 17.35 -7.82 -21.11
CA HIS A 15 18.01 -8.48 -19.97
C HIS A 15 17.65 -7.83 -18.63
N ALA A 16 17.47 -6.50 -18.60
CA ALA A 16 17.03 -5.78 -17.40
C ALA A 16 15.56 -6.04 -17.01
N VAL A 17 14.75 -6.55 -17.94
CA VAL A 17 13.34 -6.91 -17.69
C VAL A 17 13.18 -8.42 -17.38
N TYR A 18 14.18 -9.24 -17.67
CA TYR A 18 14.12 -10.71 -17.53
C TYR A 18 15.05 -11.32 -16.46
N PHE A 19 15.84 -10.52 -15.75
CA PHE A 19 16.67 -10.96 -14.63
C PHE A 19 16.42 -10.08 -13.40
N ASP A 20 15.29 -10.30 -12.74
CA ASP A 20 15.11 -9.91 -11.33
C ASP A 20 14.34 -11.02 -10.59
N ASP A 21 14.75 -12.27 -10.88
CA ASP A 21 14.36 -13.45 -10.11
C ASP A 21 15.64 -14.15 -9.62
N TYR A 22 15.68 -14.31 -8.29
CA TYR A 22 16.63 -15.04 -7.45
C TYR A 22 18.03 -14.49 -7.13
N ASP A 23 18.26 -14.57 -5.81
CA ASP A 23 19.53 -14.63 -5.08
C ASP A 23 20.34 -13.35 -4.98
N HIS A 24 20.03 -12.54 -3.97
CA HIS A 24 21.02 -11.98 -3.04
C HIS A 24 20.39 -11.85 -1.65
N HIS A 25 20.67 -12.81 -0.76
CA HIS A 25 20.43 -12.67 0.68
C HIS A 25 21.52 -11.77 1.31
N PRO A 26 21.21 -10.58 1.85
CA PRO A 26 22.04 -9.97 2.88
C PRO A 26 21.62 -10.57 4.23
N LYS A 27 22.59 -11.15 4.94
CA LYS A 27 22.43 -11.70 6.28
C LYS A 27 21.72 -10.71 7.21
N ALA A 28 20.65 -11.19 7.85
CA ALA A 28 19.93 -10.53 8.92
C ALA A 28 20.87 -9.92 9.98
N ARG A 29 20.70 -8.63 10.26
CA ARG A 29 21.27 -7.98 11.44
C ARG A 29 20.15 -7.72 12.44
N GLY A 30 20.07 -8.62 13.43
CA GLY A 30 19.64 -8.38 14.81
C GLY A 30 18.37 -7.56 15.02
N ALA A 31 17.21 -8.21 14.90
CA ALA A 31 16.02 -7.80 15.63
C ALA A 31 16.27 -7.99 17.14
N PRO A 32 15.90 -7.02 18.01
CA PRO A 32 15.98 -7.20 19.47
C PRO A 32 15.01 -8.29 19.95
N SER A 33 15.44 -9.06 20.94
CA SER A 33 14.70 -10.17 21.55
C SER A 33 13.43 -9.74 22.30
N THR A 34 12.43 -10.60 22.19
CA THR A 34 11.03 -10.57 22.64
C THR A 34 10.81 -10.39 24.14
N ASP A 35 9.65 -9.82 24.52
CA ASP A 35 8.58 -10.58 25.18
C ASP A 35 7.21 -9.86 25.08
N ASP A 36 6.19 -10.71 24.97
CA ASP A 36 4.73 -10.55 24.99
C ASP A 36 3.94 -10.24 23.68
N ILE A 37 3.23 -11.31 23.28
CA ILE A 37 2.29 -11.51 22.18
C ILE A 37 2.94 -11.53 20.79
N GLU A 38 3.66 -12.59 20.42
CA GLU A 38 4.02 -12.83 19.02
C GLU A 38 2.79 -13.34 18.27
N PHE A 39 2.24 -12.55 17.34
CA PHE A 39 1.17 -13.04 16.46
C PHE A 39 1.77 -13.77 15.27
N GLU A 40 1.22 -14.94 14.97
CA GLU A 40 1.63 -15.75 13.83
C GLU A 40 1.49 -14.97 12.51
N PRO A 41 2.37 -15.21 11.52
CA PRO A 41 2.27 -14.62 10.19
C PRO A 41 0.92 -14.95 9.55
N VAL A 42 0.43 -14.08 8.64
CA VAL A 42 -0.85 -14.30 7.96
C VAL A 42 -0.78 -15.58 7.13
N MET A 43 -1.58 -16.58 7.49
CA MET A 43 -1.64 -17.85 6.77
C MET A 43 -2.38 -17.66 5.45
N THR A 44 -1.74 -18.04 4.34
CA THR A 44 -2.36 -17.94 3.01
C THR A 44 -3.43 -19.02 2.82
N LEU A 45 -4.65 -18.59 2.46
CA LEU A 45 -5.88 -19.40 2.26
C LEU A 45 -5.74 -20.71 1.44
N THR A 46 -4.70 -20.86 0.62
CA THR A 46 -4.59 -21.96 -0.35
C THR A 46 -3.67 -23.11 0.05
N LYS A 47 -2.70 -22.92 0.96
CA LYS A 47 -1.61 -23.89 1.13
C LYS A 47 -1.71 -24.83 2.33
N ASP A 48 -2.54 -24.52 3.32
CA ASP A 48 -2.48 -25.20 4.63
C ASP A 48 -3.85 -25.59 5.21
N LYS A 49 -4.80 -26.01 4.36
CA LYS A 49 -6.09 -26.58 4.83
C LYS A 49 -5.94 -27.74 5.82
N GLU A 50 -4.84 -28.50 5.73
CA GLU A 50 -4.58 -29.66 6.59
C GLU A 50 -3.84 -29.31 7.90
N LYS A 51 -3.17 -28.15 7.97
CA LYS A 51 -2.56 -27.63 9.22
C LYS A 51 -3.49 -26.72 10.02
N LEU A 52 -4.60 -26.28 9.42
CA LEU A 52 -5.66 -25.47 10.05
C LEU A 52 -6.48 -26.21 11.12
N LEU A 53 -6.17 -27.48 11.40
CA LEU A 53 -6.91 -28.35 12.33
C LEU A 53 -6.44 -28.27 13.79
N THR A 54 -5.65 -27.27 14.18
CA THR A 54 -5.62 -26.84 15.58
C THR A 54 -6.87 -26.01 15.87
N MET A 55 -8.02 -26.70 15.90
CA MET A 55 -9.35 -26.15 16.15
C MET A 55 -9.31 -25.33 17.45
N LYS A 56 -9.23 -24.02 17.34
CA LYS A 56 -9.85 -23.16 18.36
C LYS A 56 -11.33 -23.42 18.22
N ASN A 57 -11.98 -23.91 19.27
CA ASN A 57 -13.42 -24.14 19.26
C ASN A 57 -14.11 -22.77 19.30
N ILE A 58 -14.24 -22.11 18.14
CA ILE A 58 -14.92 -20.82 18.00
C ILE A 58 -16.42 -21.05 18.19
N ASP A 59 -17.03 -20.27 19.09
CA ASP A 59 -18.48 -20.24 19.24
C ASP A 59 -19.10 -19.42 18.10
N CYS A 60 -19.55 -20.13 17.07
CA CYS A 60 -20.12 -19.53 15.87
C CYS A 60 -21.48 -18.83 16.09
N ASP A 61 -22.12 -19.02 17.25
CA ASP A 61 -23.38 -18.35 17.59
C ASP A 61 -23.16 -16.93 18.14
N ASN A 62 -21.93 -16.59 18.54
CA ASN A 62 -21.62 -15.33 19.23
C ASN A 62 -20.53 -14.51 18.52
N PHE A 63 -20.83 -14.12 17.28
CA PHE A 63 -19.94 -13.28 16.47
C PHE A 63 -19.53 -11.98 17.16
N ALA A 64 -20.46 -11.32 17.87
CA ALA A 64 -20.19 -10.05 18.52
C ALA A 64 -19.10 -10.14 19.59
N GLU A 65 -19.11 -11.22 20.40
CA GLU A 65 -18.07 -11.45 21.39
C GLU A 65 -16.73 -11.80 20.74
N TYR A 66 -16.73 -12.66 19.72
CA TYR A 66 -15.53 -13.01 18.98
C TYR A 66 -14.87 -11.77 18.35
N ALA A 67 -15.64 -10.99 17.59
CA ALA A 67 -15.16 -9.77 16.95
C ALA A 67 -14.63 -8.76 17.98
N ARG A 68 -15.33 -8.59 19.11
CA ARG A 68 -14.89 -7.72 20.19
C ARG A 68 -13.55 -8.17 20.77
N ASN A 69 -13.38 -9.46 21.04
CA ASN A 69 -12.13 -10.01 21.59
C ASN A 69 -10.96 -9.78 20.63
N CYS A 70 -11.15 -10.08 19.33
CA CYS A 70 -10.14 -9.79 18.31
C CYS A 70 -9.77 -8.30 18.22
N THR A 71 -10.76 -7.41 18.32
CA THR A 71 -10.48 -5.96 18.33
C THR A 71 -9.77 -5.50 19.60
N ASN A 72 -10.09 -6.08 20.77
CA ASN A 72 -9.44 -5.75 22.03
C ASN A 72 -7.98 -6.21 22.04
N ASP A 73 -7.71 -7.42 21.55
CA ASP A 73 -6.36 -7.97 21.45
C ASP A 73 -5.51 -7.16 20.46
N ALA A 74 -6.06 -6.80 19.30
CA ALA A 74 -5.38 -5.89 18.36
C ALA A 74 -5.11 -4.51 18.99
N ALA A 75 -6.09 -3.94 19.71
CA ALA A 75 -5.94 -2.66 20.38
C ALA A 75 -4.94 -2.71 21.54
N SER A 76 -4.72 -3.86 22.17
CA SER A 76 -3.69 -4.02 23.20
C SER A 76 -2.27 -3.81 22.64
N VAL A 77 -2.08 -4.08 21.34
CA VAL A 77 -0.80 -3.90 20.64
C VAL A 77 -0.72 -2.51 19.99
N TYR A 78 -1.76 -2.10 19.27
CA TYR A 78 -1.80 -0.80 18.62
C TYR A 78 -3.14 -0.12 18.85
N ASN A 79 -3.14 0.87 19.75
CA ASN A 79 -4.28 1.73 20.00
C ASN A 79 -3.96 3.17 19.59
N SER A 80 -4.52 3.58 18.45
CA SER A 80 -4.43 4.96 17.98
C SER A 80 -5.82 5.56 17.83
N VAL A 81 -6.02 6.72 18.45
CA VAL A 81 -7.18 7.59 18.20
C VAL A 81 -7.05 8.33 16.87
N LYS A 82 -5.81 8.47 16.36
CA LYS A 82 -5.52 9.13 15.10
C LYS A 82 -5.80 8.18 13.94
N LYS A 83 -6.40 8.74 12.89
CA LYS A 83 -6.65 8.02 11.62
C LYS A 83 -5.61 8.36 10.54
N SER A 84 -4.65 9.24 10.87
CA SER A 84 -3.46 9.45 10.07
C SER A 84 -2.61 8.18 9.99
N PRO A 85 -1.69 8.08 9.01
CA PRO A 85 -0.72 7.00 8.95
C PRO A 85 0.05 6.88 10.29
N PRO A 86 0.38 5.66 10.74
CA PRO A 86 1.17 5.47 11.96
C PRO A 86 2.54 6.13 11.82
N MET A 87 3.10 6.67 12.90
CA MET A 87 4.50 7.10 12.87
C MET A 87 5.40 5.89 12.60
N PRO A 88 6.57 6.04 11.98
CA PRO A 88 7.42 4.89 11.66
C PRO A 88 7.78 4.02 12.87
N GLY A 89 8.02 4.64 14.03
CA GLY A 89 8.24 3.91 15.28
C GLY A 89 7.06 3.06 15.78
N GLN A 90 5.87 3.20 15.20
CA GLN A 90 4.65 2.46 15.53
C GLN A 90 4.13 1.61 14.36
N VAL A 91 4.76 1.67 13.18
CA VAL A 91 4.27 0.95 11.98
C VAL A 91 4.31 -0.57 12.19
N TYR A 92 5.29 -1.05 12.95
CA TYR A 92 5.41 -2.47 13.28
C TYR A 92 4.24 -2.96 14.14
N ASP A 93 3.88 -2.22 15.19
CA ASP A 93 2.73 -2.53 16.05
C ASP A 93 1.41 -2.43 15.29
N TRP A 94 1.28 -1.42 14.42
CA TRP A 94 0.14 -1.29 13.51
C TRP A 94 0.01 -2.51 12.59
N CYS A 95 1.11 -2.94 11.98
CA CYS A 95 1.15 -4.14 11.16
C CYS A 95 0.82 -5.40 11.95
N LYS A 96 1.33 -5.53 13.17
CA LYS A 96 1.05 -6.64 14.08
C LYS A 96 -0.43 -6.71 14.44
N ALA A 97 -1.08 -5.58 14.72
CA ALA A 97 -2.51 -5.50 14.96
C ALA A 97 -3.34 -5.87 13.72
N ILE A 98 -2.95 -5.41 12.52
CA ILE A 98 -3.65 -5.79 11.28
C ILE A 98 -3.53 -7.27 10.99
N ARG A 99 -2.35 -7.87 11.17
CA ARG A 99 -2.16 -9.32 11.00
C ARG A 99 -3.07 -10.11 11.93
N HIS A 100 -3.16 -9.70 13.19
CA HIS A 100 -4.09 -10.31 14.16
C HIS A 100 -5.55 -10.24 13.69
N LEU A 101 -6.03 -9.05 13.30
CA LEU A 101 -7.39 -8.87 12.81
C LEU A 101 -7.66 -9.69 11.54
N THR A 102 -6.66 -9.81 10.67
CA THR A 102 -6.74 -10.63 9.44
C THR A 102 -6.87 -12.11 9.79
N ASN A 103 -6.05 -12.61 10.71
CA ASN A 103 -6.11 -14.00 11.17
C ASN A 103 -7.44 -14.30 11.86
N CYS A 104 -7.95 -13.40 12.71
CA CYS A 104 -9.28 -13.54 13.30
C CYS A 104 -10.38 -13.66 12.23
N ALA A 105 -10.31 -12.84 11.18
CA ALA A 105 -11.28 -12.93 10.10
C ALA A 105 -11.15 -14.24 9.31
N ILE A 106 -9.93 -14.73 9.08
CA ILE A 106 -9.67 -16.02 8.42
C ILE A 106 -10.18 -17.19 9.28
N ASP A 107 -9.84 -17.23 10.57
CA ASP A 107 -10.23 -18.28 11.52
C ASP A 107 -11.77 -18.37 11.62
N TRP A 108 -12.46 -17.23 11.73
CA TRP A 108 -13.93 -17.22 11.72
C TRP A 108 -14.48 -17.75 10.38
N ASN A 109 -13.93 -17.27 9.26
CA ASN A 109 -14.39 -17.65 7.93
C ASN A 109 -14.13 -19.14 7.62
N SER A 110 -13.12 -19.76 8.23
CA SER A 110 -12.86 -21.20 8.10
C SER A 110 -13.77 -22.04 8.99
N ASP A 111 -13.96 -21.63 10.24
CA ASP A 111 -14.56 -22.48 11.28
C ASP A 111 -16.07 -22.30 11.38
N CYS A 112 -16.58 -21.12 11.02
CA CYS A 112 -17.99 -20.75 11.10
C CYS A 112 -18.65 -20.58 9.73
N LYS A 113 -18.18 -21.32 8.72
CA LYS A 113 -18.56 -21.14 7.31
C LYS A 113 -20.08 -21.06 7.07
N ASP A 114 -20.87 -21.85 7.80
CA ASP A 114 -22.33 -21.91 7.65
C ASP A 114 -23.07 -20.63 8.07
N VAL A 115 -22.43 -19.77 8.87
CA VAL A 115 -22.94 -18.44 9.30
C VAL A 115 -22.04 -17.30 8.80
N THR A 116 -20.98 -17.60 8.06
CA THR A 116 -19.97 -16.63 7.63
C THR A 116 -20.48 -15.72 6.52
N ASP A 117 -21.27 -16.26 5.59
CA ASP A 117 -21.83 -15.49 4.47
C ASP A 117 -22.74 -14.34 4.94
N SER A 118 -23.26 -14.39 6.18
CA SER A 118 -24.02 -13.29 6.80
C SER A 118 -23.16 -12.25 7.53
N HIS A 119 -21.87 -12.51 7.77
CA HIS A 119 -21.03 -11.72 8.67
C HIS A 119 -19.73 -11.19 8.06
N PHE A 120 -19.12 -11.93 7.12
CA PHE A 120 -17.91 -11.48 6.44
C PHE A 120 -18.05 -11.55 4.92
N ASN A 121 -17.51 -10.52 4.27
CA ASN A 121 -17.25 -10.56 2.85
C ASN A 121 -15.82 -11.07 2.63
N GLU A 122 -15.63 -12.12 1.84
CA GLU A 122 -14.30 -12.64 1.46
C GLU A 122 -13.40 -11.55 0.84
N GLU A 123 -13.99 -10.56 0.16
CA GLU A 123 -13.28 -9.39 -0.35
C GLU A 123 -12.66 -8.56 0.79
N SER A 124 -13.30 -8.50 1.96
CA SER A 124 -12.76 -7.81 3.13
C SER A 124 -11.49 -8.49 3.63
N ILE A 125 -11.46 -9.83 3.70
CA ILE A 125 -10.28 -10.60 4.10
C ILE A 125 -9.16 -10.38 3.08
N ARG A 126 -9.47 -10.46 1.78
CA ARG A 126 -8.48 -10.21 0.71
C ARG A 126 -7.94 -8.79 0.76
N GLY A 127 -8.76 -7.80 1.09
CA GLY A 127 -8.33 -6.42 1.30
C GLY A 127 -7.33 -6.27 2.45
N HIS A 128 -7.60 -6.90 3.59
CA HIS A 128 -6.65 -6.92 4.71
C HIS A 128 -5.33 -7.61 4.33
N MET A 129 -5.39 -8.74 3.62
CA MET A 129 -4.20 -9.42 3.10
C MET A 129 -3.40 -8.55 2.13
N HIS A 130 -4.08 -7.77 1.28
CA HIS A 130 -3.43 -6.82 0.38
C HIS A 130 -2.61 -5.78 1.16
N VAL A 131 -3.16 -5.23 2.24
CA VAL A 131 -2.44 -4.29 3.11
C VAL A 131 -1.23 -4.96 3.76
N VAL A 132 -1.40 -6.16 4.30
CA VAL A 132 -0.31 -6.92 4.93
C VAL A 132 0.82 -7.18 3.93
N ASN A 133 0.49 -7.59 2.71
CA ASN A 133 1.49 -7.95 1.71
C ASN A 133 2.25 -6.74 1.15
N ASN A 134 1.57 -5.60 0.95
CA ASN A 134 2.15 -4.45 0.25
C ASN A 134 2.70 -3.37 1.21
N ILE A 135 2.46 -3.47 2.52
CA ILE A 135 3.06 -2.60 3.53
C ILE A 135 3.84 -3.44 4.53
N CYS A 136 3.18 -4.38 5.20
CA CYS A 136 3.76 -5.02 6.39
C CYS A 136 4.84 -6.06 6.08
N ASN A 137 4.77 -6.69 4.89
CA ASN A 137 5.73 -7.67 4.41
C ASN A 137 6.69 -7.08 3.35
N ASP A 138 6.47 -5.83 2.92
CA ASP A 138 7.33 -5.16 1.95
C ASP A 138 8.43 -4.37 2.68
N GLU A 139 9.57 -5.03 2.89
CA GLU A 139 10.74 -4.42 3.54
C GLU A 139 11.25 -3.18 2.80
N ALA A 140 11.14 -3.15 1.46
CA ALA A 140 11.58 -2.00 0.67
C ALA A 140 10.64 -0.80 0.87
N PHE A 141 9.33 -1.04 0.97
CA PHE A 141 8.36 -0.02 1.36
C PHE A 141 8.63 0.50 2.78
N LEU A 142 8.81 -0.39 3.75
CA LEU A 142 9.06 -0.01 5.15
C LEU A 142 10.35 0.80 5.30
N SER A 143 11.42 0.45 4.58
CA SER A 143 12.65 1.23 4.57
C SER A 143 12.46 2.66 4.07
N ARG A 144 11.58 2.89 3.08
CA ARG A 144 11.23 4.26 2.64
C ARG A 144 10.28 4.95 3.62
N TYR A 145 9.45 4.17 4.31
CA TYR A 145 8.49 4.67 5.29
C TYR A 145 9.17 5.29 6.52
N ASP A 146 10.34 4.78 6.90
CA ASP A 146 11.15 5.31 8.02
C ASP A 146 11.55 6.79 7.86
N GLU A 147 11.59 7.28 6.62
CA GLU A 147 11.96 8.67 6.31
C GLU A 147 10.78 9.66 6.36
N LEU A 148 9.57 9.19 6.64
CA LEU A 148 8.34 9.98 6.54
C LEU A 148 7.89 10.78 7.79
N PRO A 149 8.55 10.83 8.98
CA PRO A 149 7.98 11.49 10.16
C PRO A 149 7.47 12.92 9.91
N GLY A 150 8.28 13.77 9.27
CA GLY A 150 7.90 15.15 8.99
C GLY A 150 6.74 15.27 7.98
N CYS A 151 6.68 14.37 7.00
CA CYS A 151 5.60 14.32 6.03
C CYS A 151 4.28 13.86 6.67
N ILE A 152 4.33 12.84 7.55
CA ILE A 152 3.17 12.34 8.28
C ILE A 152 2.62 13.42 9.21
N GLU A 153 3.47 14.06 10.02
CA GLU A 153 3.06 15.14 10.92
C GLU A 153 2.44 16.32 10.15
N GLY A 154 3.09 16.71 9.05
CA GLY A 154 2.66 17.81 8.20
C GLY A 154 1.33 17.61 7.48
N SER A 155 1.00 16.35 7.19
CA SER A 155 -0.21 15.99 6.43
C SER A 155 -1.33 15.39 7.30
N ALA A 156 -1.07 15.14 8.59
CA ALA A 156 -1.96 14.40 9.48
C ALA A 156 -3.40 14.95 9.51
N GLU A 157 -3.58 16.27 9.70
CA GLU A 157 -4.91 16.88 9.79
C GLU A 157 -5.70 16.72 8.48
N ALA A 158 -5.04 16.98 7.34
CA ALA A 158 -5.67 16.84 6.03
C ALA A 158 -6.01 15.37 5.75
N TRP A 159 -5.11 14.45 6.10
CA TRP A 159 -5.32 13.02 5.98
C TRP A 159 -6.53 12.55 6.77
N GLU A 160 -6.63 12.94 8.05
CA GLU A 160 -7.74 12.54 8.92
C GLU A 160 -9.08 13.00 8.36
N LYS A 161 -9.15 14.22 7.80
CA LYS A 161 -10.34 14.69 7.11
C LYS A 161 -10.66 13.82 5.90
N CYS A 162 -9.68 13.57 5.01
CA CYS A 162 -9.87 12.72 3.84
C CYS A 162 -10.36 11.32 4.23
N TYR A 163 -9.74 10.71 5.25
CA TYR A 163 -10.05 9.36 5.70
C TYR A 163 -11.41 9.29 6.41
N ALA A 164 -11.80 10.31 7.17
CA ALA A 164 -13.13 10.37 7.78
C ALA A 164 -14.24 10.39 6.72
N PHE A 165 -14.10 11.19 5.65
CA PHE A 165 -15.05 11.18 4.54
C PHE A 165 -15.07 9.83 3.82
N PHE A 166 -13.90 9.24 3.57
CA PHE A 166 -13.78 7.94 2.94
C PHE A 166 -14.49 6.84 3.72
N LYS A 167 -14.17 6.70 5.02
CA LYS A 167 -14.78 5.68 5.87
C LYS A 167 -16.28 5.89 6.03
N ALA A 168 -16.75 7.13 6.23
CA ALA A 168 -18.18 7.39 6.31
C ALA A 168 -18.92 6.93 5.04
N ALA A 169 -18.38 7.23 3.86
CA ALA A 169 -18.98 6.81 2.59
C ALA A 169 -18.93 5.28 2.40
N VAL A 170 -17.82 4.63 2.74
CA VAL A 170 -17.71 3.17 2.64
C VAL A 170 -18.64 2.47 3.63
N ASP A 171 -18.70 2.92 4.88
CA ASP A 171 -19.50 2.31 5.94
C ASP A 171 -21.01 2.49 5.65
N GLU A 172 -21.43 3.64 5.10
CA GLU A 172 -22.80 3.85 4.61
C GLU A 172 -23.18 2.80 3.56
N GLN A 173 -22.29 2.54 2.59
CA GLN A 173 -22.53 1.55 1.54
C GLN A 173 -22.51 0.11 2.07
N LYS A 174 -21.58 -0.22 2.99
CA LYS A 174 -21.49 -1.55 3.65
C LYS A 174 -22.73 -1.85 4.50
N ASN A 175 -23.37 -0.83 5.06
CA ASN A 175 -24.57 -0.98 5.89
C ASN A 175 -25.87 -1.02 5.07
N THR A 176 -25.86 -0.56 3.82
CA THR A 176 -27.06 -0.47 2.98
C THR A 176 -27.38 -1.81 2.32
N THR A 177 -26.37 -2.57 1.88
CA THR A 177 -26.57 -3.88 1.26
C THR A 177 -25.61 -4.91 1.85
N HIS A 178 -26.13 -6.10 2.17
CA HIS A 178 -25.27 -7.26 2.47
C HIS A 178 -24.48 -7.74 1.22
N GLU A 179 -24.78 -7.19 0.04
CA GLU A 179 -24.12 -7.51 -1.23
C GLU A 179 -23.21 -6.35 -1.66
N TRP A 180 -21.95 -6.35 -1.20
CA TRP A 180 -21.00 -5.27 -1.56
C TRP A 180 -20.66 -5.25 -3.05
N THR A 181 -20.88 -6.37 -3.75
CA THR A 181 -20.67 -6.54 -5.19
C THR A 181 -21.86 -6.09 -6.02
N HIS A 182 -22.96 -5.67 -5.39
CA HIS A 182 -24.08 -5.06 -6.12
C HIS A 182 -23.56 -3.83 -6.88
N PHE A 183 -23.99 -3.67 -8.13
CA PHE A 183 -23.42 -2.68 -9.06
C PHE A 183 -23.38 -1.26 -8.48
N GLU A 184 -24.46 -0.86 -7.79
CA GLU A 184 -24.58 0.46 -7.17
C GLU A 184 -23.61 0.64 -5.99
N THR A 185 -23.53 -0.36 -5.11
CA THR A 185 -22.62 -0.40 -3.96
C THR A 185 -21.17 -0.37 -4.42
N HIS A 186 -20.83 -1.20 -5.41
CA HIS A 186 -19.52 -1.21 -6.07
C HIS A 186 -19.16 0.16 -6.64
N PHE A 187 -20.07 0.77 -7.40
CA PHE A 187 -19.88 2.09 -7.99
C PHE A 187 -19.56 3.14 -6.92
N PHE A 188 -20.37 3.23 -5.86
CA PHE A 188 -20.16 4.24 -4.80
C PHE A 188 -18.88 3.98 -3.98
N MET A 189 -18.56 2.73 -3.67
CA MET A 189 -17.30 2.39 -2.99
C MET A 189 -16.08 2.76 -3.84
N CYS A 190 -16.14 2.51 -5.15
CA CYS A 190 -15.08 2.89 -6.09
C CYS A 190 -14.93 4.41 -6.24
N CYS A 191 -16.04 5.16 -6.25
CA CYS A 191 -16.03 6.62 -6.18
C CYS A 191 -15.38 7.13 -4.89
N ALA A 192 -15.73 6.54 -3.74
CA ALA A 192 -15.17 6.90 -2.43
C ALA A 192 -13.64 6.64 -2.40
N ARG A 193 -13.19 5.49 -2.90
CA ARG A 193 -11.77 5.13 -3.02
C ARG A 193 -11.00 6.16 -3.87
N ALA A 194 -11.50 6.49 -5.06
CA ALA A 194 -10.86 7.45 -5.93
C ALA A 194 -10.80 8.86 -5.29
N LYS A 195 -11.89 9.28 -4.63
CA LYS A 195 -11.97 10.58 -3.93
C LYS A 195 -10.97 10.66 -2.77
N PHE A 196 -10.81 9.58 -2.01
CA PHE A 196 -9.81 9.49 -0.95
C PHE A 196 -8.38 9.63 -1.50
N ARG A 197 -8.05 8.87 -2.56
CA ARG A 197 -6.74 8.92 -3.22
C ARG A 197 -6.43 10.32 -3.77
N ARG A 198 -7.43 11.01 -4.34
CA ARG A 198 -7.30 12.40 -4.79
C ARG A 198 -7.09 13.37 -3.64
N CYS A 199 -7.90 13.27 -2.58
CA CYS A 199 -7.84 14.14 -1.41
C CYS A 199 -6.47 14.06 -0.73
N THR A 200 -5.97 12.85 -0.52
CA THR A 200 -4.62 12.61 0.04
C THR A 200 -3.52 13.09 -0.90
N ALA A 201 -3.65 12.90 -2.22
CA ALA A 201 -2.67 13.44 -3.17
C ALA A 201 -2.60 14.96 -3.12
N ASP A 202 -3.74 15.65 -3.14
CA ASP A 202 -3.77 17.11 -3.05
C ASP A 202 -3.18 17.56 -1.69
N ALA A 203 -3.48 16.87 -0.60
CA ALA A 203 -2.85 17.15 0.70
C ALA A 203 -1.31 16.96 0.68
N LEU A 204 -0.80 15.91 0.05
CA LEU A 204 0.64 15.63 0.05
C LEU A 204 1.42 16.53 -0.90
N PHE A 205 0.83 16.92 -2.03
CA PHE A 205 1.54 17.63 -3.11
C PHE A 205 1.17 19.12 -3.25
N ASP A 206 0.12 19.61 -2.58
CA ASP A 206 -0.28 21.03 -2.58
C ASP A 206 0.02 21.77 -1.26
N ILE A 207 0.35 21.07 -0.16
CA ILE A 207 0.83 21.72 1.06
C ILE A 207 2.23 22.29 0.79
N PRO A 208 2.48 23.61 0.98
CA PRO A 208 3.75 24.22 0.64
C PRO A 208 4.90 23.62 1.45
N LYS A 209 5.73 22.82 0.76
CA LYS A 209 7.08 22.35 1.15
C LYS A 209 7.20 21.58 2.48
N VAL A 210 6.15 20.95 2.99
CA VAL A 210 6.30 20.10 4.20
C VAL A 210 6.86 18.73 3.86
N CYS A 211 6.50 18.18 2.70
CA CYS A 211 6.93 16.86 2.29
C CYS A 211 7.81 16.93 1.02
N PRO A 212 9.04 16.40 1.05
CA PRO A 212 9.82 16.11 -0.15
C PRO A 212 9.04 15.23 -1.12
N TYR A 213 9.30 15.38 -2.42
CA TYR A 213 8.56 14.69 -3.47
C TYR A 213 8.52 13.16 -3.28
N GLU A 214 9.67 12.54 -3.01
CA GLU A 214 9.80 11.08 -2.84
C GLU A 214 9.04 10.59 -1.59
N GLN A 215 9.04 11.39 -0.53
CA GLN A 215 8.28 11.11 0.69
C GLN A 215 6.76 11.20 0.43
N ALA A 216 6.34 12.21 -0.35
CA ALA A 216 4.94 12.39 -0.72
C ALA A 216 4.45 11.23 -1.61
N VAL A 217 5.29 10.75 -2.52
CA VAL A 217 4.99 9.55 -3.33
C VAL A 217 4.83 8.31 -2.45
N THR A 218 5.73 8.09 -1.50
CA THR A 218 5.63 6.92 -0.59
C THR A 218 4.38 6.98 0.27
N LEU A 219 4.04 8.16 0.81
CA LEU A 219 2.83 8.32 1.63
C LEU A 219 1.54 8.27 0.77
N GLN A 220 1.60 8.65 -0.50
CA GLN A 220 0.52 8.43 -1.45
C GLN A 220 0.36 6.95 -1.80
N GLN A 221 1.46 6.19 -1.91
CA GLN A 221 1.40 4.74 -2.09
C GLN A 221 0.74 4.07 -0.88
N PHE A 222 1.06 4.52 0.34
CA PHE A 222 0.35 4.09 1.55
C PHE A 222 -1.15 4.31 1.38
N SER A 223 -1.60 5.52 1.01
CA SER A 223 -3.03 5.85 0.86
C SER A 223 -3.73 4.95 -0.17
N ALA A 224 -3.06 4.66 -1.29
CA ALA A 224 -3.57 3.77 -2.31
C ALA A 224 -3.77 2.35 -1.79
N ILE A 225 -2.79 1.80 -1.08
CA ILE A 225 -2.83 0.44 -0.51
C ILE A 225 -3.92 0.33 0.56
N VAL A 226 -4.00 1.26 1.54
CA VAL A 226 -5.01 1.14 2.62
C VAL A 226 -6.43 1.28 2.07
N SER A 227 -6.64 2.20 1.12
CA SER A 227 -7.97 2.37 0.50
C SER A 227 -8.39 1.22 -0.40
N GLU A 228 -7.43 0.49 -0.97
CA GLU A 228 -7.68 -0.77 -1.67
C GLU A 228 -7.97 -1.91 -0.68
N GLY A 229 -7.32 -1.91 0.47
CA GLY A 229 -7.64 -2.84 1.54
C GLY A 229 -9.06 -2.68 2.08
N ASP A 230 -9.52 -1.44 2.27
CA ASP A 230 -10.89 -1.16 2.74
C ASP A 230 -11.97 -1.43 1.67
N VAL A 231 -11.60 -1.26 0.38
CA VAL A 231 -12.44 -1.45 -0.81
C VAL A 231 -11.68 -2.33 -1.82
N PHE A 232 -11.64 -3.62 -1.52
CA PHE A 232 -10.96 -4.61 -2.36
C PHE A 232 -11.88 -5.05 -3.49
N GLN A 233 -12.06 -4.16 -4.46
CA GLN A 233 -12.88 -4.38 -5.65
C GLN A 233 -12.15 -3.85 -6.89
N ASN A 234 -12.49 -4.39 -8.06
CA ASN A 234 -11.92 -3.93 -9.32
C ASN A 234 -12.57 -2.61 -9.76
N CYS A 235 -12.06 -1.49 -9.25
CA CYS A 235 -12.55 -0.16 -9.62
C CYS A 235 -11.88 0.43 -10.86
N ASP A 236 -10.83 -0.20 -11.38
CA ASP A 236 -10.02 0.38 -12.46
C ASP A 236 -10.67 0.18 -13.84
N ILE A 237 -11.66 -0.71 -13.93
CA ILE A 237 -12.36 -1.06 -15.16
C ILE A 237 -13.86 -0.86 -14.95
N ASN A 238 -14.55 -0.30 -15.95
CA ASN A 238 -16.01 -0.18 -16.02
C ASN A 238 -16.69 0.71 -14.96
N VAL A 239 -15.93 1.55 -14.23
CA VAL A 239 -16.52 2.56 -13.34
C VAL A 239 -16.75 3.88 -14.09
N MET A 240 -17.99 4.37 -14.07
CA MET A 240 -18.38 5.64 -14.68
C MET A 240 -18.03 6.83 -13.77
N TYR A 241 -16.73 7.09 -13.59
CA TYR A 241 -16.25 8.09 -12.63
C TYR A 241 -16.84 9.49 -12.80
N ASP A 242 -17.21 9.89 -14.03
CA ASP A 242 -17.89 11.16 -14.29
C ASP A 242 -19.26 11.30 -13.61
N LYS A 243 -19.86 10.18 -13.18
CA LYS A 243 -21.13 10.10 -12.46
C LYS A 243 -20.97 10.04 -10.94
N CYS A 244 -19.75 10.06 -10.42
CA CYS A 244 -19.55 10.03 -8.97
C CYS A 244 -20.17 11.25 -8.30
N PRO A 245 -20.58 11.15 -7.02
CA PRO A 245 -21.07 12.30 -6.25
C PRO A 245 -20.03 13.43 -6.20
N GLY A 246 -20.38 14.58 -6.79
CA GLY A 246 -19.48 15.73 -6.90
C GLY A 246 -18.59 15.75 -8.16
N GLY A 247 -18.83 14.86 -9.12
CA GLY A 247 -18.09 14.76 -10.39
C GLY A 247 -16.92 13.78 -10.33
N ASP A 248 -16.12 13.73 -11.40
CA ASP A 248 -14.99 12.80 -11.52
C ASP A 248 -13.95 13.03 -10.41
N PRO A 249 -13.80 12.07 -9.48
CA PRO A 249 -12.91 12.23 -8.33
C PRO A 249 -11.45 11.93 -8.67
N ARG A 250 -11.14 11.48 -9.89
CA ARG A 250 -9.78 11.11 -10.27
C ARG A 250 -8.89 12.34 -10.42
N PRO A 251 -7.57 12.19 -10.29
CA PRO A 251 -6.66 13.31 -10.47
C PRO A 251 -6.75 13.96 -11.86
N THR A 252 -6.90 15.28 -11.89
CA THR A 252 -6.75 16.07 -13.11
C THR A 252 -5.32 15.96 -13.64
N GLY A 253 -5.12 16.20 -14.95
CA GLY A 253 -3.81 16.02 -15.60
C GLY A 253 -2.64 16.75 -14.93
N LYS A 254 -2.91 17.88 -14.25
CA LYS A 254 -1.90 18.62 -13.46
C LYS A 254 -1.48 17.95 -12.16
N SER A 255 -2.36 17.21 -11.50
CA SER A 255 -1.99 16.42 -10.31
C SER A 255 -1.48 15.05 -10.71
N LEU A 256 -1.94 14.49 -11.83
CA LEU A 256 -1.38 13.25 -12.38
C LEU A 256 0.08 13.43 -12.80
N SER A 257 0.43 14.57 -13.43
CA SER A 257 1.83 14.87 -13.76
C SER A 257 2.71 15.02 -12.52
N LYS A 258 2.16 15.48 -11.38
CA LYS A 258 2.87 15.43 -10.10
C LYS A 258 3.14 13.98 -9.69
N LEU A 259 2.20 13.06 -9.85
CA LEU A 259 2.42 11.65 -9.51
C LEU A 259 3.41 10.92 -10.46
N MET A 260 3.49 11.35 -11.73
CA MET A 260 4.29 10.69 -12.77
C MET A 260 5.73 11.23 -12.93
N ASN A 261 6.12 12.30 -12.22
CA ASN A 261 7.45 12.91 -12.31
C ASN A 261 8.61 12.07 -11.69
N GLN A 262 8.35 10.81 -11.34
CA GLN A 262 9.36 9.85 -10.89
C GLN A 262 10.51 9.64 -11.90
N GLN A 263 10.31 9.97 -13.19
CA GLN A 263 11.33 9.83 -14.25
C GLN A 263 12.16 11.09 -14.55
N SER A 264 11.84 12.25 -13.98
CA SER A 264 12.54 13.51 -14.31
C SER A 264 13.53 13.97 -13.25
N HIS A 265 13.52 13.39 -12.04
CA HIS A 265 14.43 13.78 -10.96
C HIS A 265 15.54 12.77 -10.62
N SER A 266 15.50 11.54 -11.14
CA SER A 266 16.62 10.58 -11.05
C SER A 266 17.68 10.75 -12.15
N THR A 267 17.47 11.67 -13.11
CA THR A 267 18.37 11.89 -14.25
C THR A 267 19.08 13.26 -14.25
N SER A 268 18.97 14.05 -13.18
CA SER A 268 19.63 15.37 -13.12
C SER A 268 20.84 15.47 -12.17
N LEU A 269 21.29 14.37 -11.57
CA LEU A 269 22.58 14.31 -10.85
C LEU A 269 23.47 13.18 -11.41
N SER A 270 23.96 13.33 -12.65
CA SER A 270 25.22 12.68 -13.08
C SER A 270 25.71 13.10 -14.48
N SER A 271 24.91 13.82 -15.28
CA SER A 271 25.28 14.13 -16.66
C SER A 271 26.21 15.34 -16.84
N GLU A 272 26.20 16.34 -15.94
CA GLU A 272 27.07 17.52 -16.11
C GLU A 272 28.55 17.25 -15.72
N SER A 273 28.84 16.25 -14.88
CA SER A 273 30.22 15.94 -14.49
C SER A 273 30.93 14.99 -15.46
N ARG A 274 30.19 14.13 -16.19
CA ARG A 274 30.80 13.17 -17.14
C ARG A 274 31.12 13.77 -18.51
N VAL A 275 30.39 14.80 -18.95
CA VAL A 275 30.67 15.46 -20.24
C VAL A 275 31.99 16.26 -20.20
N GLY A 276 32.31 16.88 -19.06
CA GLY A 276 33.59 17.58 -18.87
C GLY A 276 34.81 16.65 -18.85
N VAL A 277 34.68 15.45 -18.25
CA VAL A 277 35.77 14.47 -18.16
C VAL A 277 36.02 13.78 -19.52
N ILE A 278 34.99 13.52 -20.30
CA ILE A 278 35.13 12.89 -21.63
C ILE A 278 35.75 13.87 -22.66
N LEU A 279 35.41 15.16 -22.58
CA LEU A 279 36.01 16.18 -23.45
C LEU A 279 37.50 16.42 -23.15
N LEU A 280 37.92 16.36 -21.88
CA LEU A 280 39.33 16.49 -21.48
C LEU A 280 40.19 15.30 -21.94
N ILE A 281 39.64 14.08 -21.92
CA ILE A 281 40.36 12.89 -22.40
C ILE A 281 40.48 12.88 -23.93
N PHE A 282 39.46 13.33 -24.66
CA PHE A 282 39.52 13.43 -26.13
C PHE A 282 40.55 14.46 -26.61
N TYR A 283 40.67 15.61 -25.95
CA TYR A 283 41.71 16.60 -26.29
C TYR A 283 43.13 16.11 -26.00
N PHE A 284 43.32 15.32 -24.93
CA PHE A 284 44.64 14.75 -24.61
C PHE A 284 45.04 13.66 -25.60
N VAL A 285 44.11 12.79 -26.01
CA VAL A 285 44.41 11.69 -26.94
C VAL A 285 44.61 12.18 -28.38
N CYS A 286 43.87 13.21 -28.83
CA CYS A 286 44.09 13.80 -30.14
C CYS A 286 45.28 14.77 -30.21
N GLY A 287 45.79 15.26 -29.06
CA GLY A 287 46.99 16.10 -29.00
C GLY A 287 48.32 15.34 -28.95
N LEU A 288 48.28 14.05 -28.59
CA LEU A 288 49.46 13.16 -28.50
C LEU A 288 49.69 12.31 -29.76
N ILE A 289 48.82 12.42 -30.76
CA ILE A 289 49.03 11.86 -32.10
C ILE A 289 49.45 13.02 -33.01
N LYS A 290 50.74 13.35 -32.95
CA LYS A 290 51.44 14.14 -33.97
C LYS A 290 52.77 13.47 -34.26
#